data_AF-A0A7K6TVN1-F1
#
_entry.id   AF-A0A7K6TVN1-F1
#
_cell.length_a   1.000
_cell.length_b   1.000
_cell.length_c   1.000
_cell.angle_alpha   90.00
_cell.angle_beta   90.00
_cell.angle_gamma   90.00
#
_symmetry.space_group_name_H-M   'P 1'
#
loop_
_entity.id
_entity.type
_entity.pdbx_description
1 polymer ?
#
loop_
_entity_poly.entity_id
_entity_poly.type
_entity_poly.pdbx_seq_one_letter_code
_entity_poly.pdbx_strand_id
1 'polypeptide(L)'
;AYKRFRELLPREERERAGSARVPKSQILTLPELRANPFQHRICRVFSTSEDGDDSLSFEDFLDMLSVFSEAATSDIKSHYAFRIFDFDDDGILDRKDLEKLVNCLTGQGEESRLSNAEMEQLIENILEESDIDKDGTINLSEFQHVISRSPDFARYGGVQQ
;
A
#
# COMPACT_ATOMS: atom_id res chain seq x y z
N ALA A 1 -10.39 15.23 9.14
CA ALA A 1 -9.56 14.15 9.73
C ALA A 1 -9.86 13.90 11.22
N TYR A 2 -9.68 14.87 12.12
CA TYR A 2 -9.83 14.66 13.58
C TYR A 2 -11.16 14.05 14.05
N LYS A 3 -12.29 14.48 13.46
CA LYS A 3 -13.61 13.90 13.77
C LYS A 3 -13.68 12.40 13.44
N ARG A 4 -13.17 11.99 12.27
CA ARG A 4 -13.11 10.58 11.84
C ARG A 4 -12.20 9.76 12.74
N PHE A 5 -11.01 10.26 13.05
CA PHE A 5 -10.09 9.59 13.97
C PHE A 5 -10.73 9.34 15.35
N ARG A 6 -11.39 10.35 15.91
CA ARG A 6 -12.12 10.23 17.18
C ARG A 6 -13.32 9.27 17.07
N GLU A 7 -13.94 9.12 15.91
CA GLU A 7 -15.03 8.16 15.72
C GLU A 7 -14.55 6.71 15.75
N LEU A 8 -13.34 6.45 15.26
CA LEU A 8 -12.68 5.14 15.29
C LEU A 8 -12.21 4.73 16.70
N LEU A 9 -11.98 5.71 17.59
CA LEU A 9 -11.64 5.44 18.98
C LEU A 9 -12.88 5.04 19.80
N PRO A 10 -12.73 4.06 20.72
CA PRO A 10 -13.76 3.73 21.70
C PRO A 10 -14.09 4.97 22.53
N ARG A 11 -15.36 5.07 22.98
CA ARG A 11 -15.91 6.28 23.64
C ARG A 11 -15.03 6.81 24.78
N GLU A 12 -14.38 5.92 25.51
CA GLU A 12 -13.54 6.22 26.67
C GLU A 12 -12.21 6.87 26.28
N GLU A 13 -11.67 6.58 25.09
CA GLU A 13 -10.40 7.13 24.61
C GLU A 13 -10.57 8.38 23.73
N ARG A 14 -11.82 8.76 23.42
CA ARG A 14 -12.12 9.95 22.61
C ARG A 14 -11.65 11.25 23.24
N GLU A 15 -11.54 11.31 24.56
CA GLU A 15 -10.99 12.46 25.29
C GLU A 15 -9.47 12.52 25.23
N ARG A 16 -8.81 11.39 24.98
CA ARG A 16 -7.35 11.27 24.80
C ARG A 16 -6.95 11.09 23.33
N ALA A 17 -7.80 11.46 22.39
CA ALA A 17 -7.56 11.26 20.96
C ALA A 17 -6.25 11.88 20.45
N GLY A 18 -5.68 12.86 21.14
CA GLY A 18 -4.36 13.41 20.80
C GLY A 18 -3.17 12.48 21.11
N SER A 19 -3.32 11.53 22.03
CA SER A 19 -2.27 10.56 22.43
C SER A 19 -2.68 9.10 22.27
N ALA A 20 -3.95 8.85 21.92
CA ALA A 20 -4.47 7.51 21.70
C ALA A 20 -4.06 6.99 20.31
N ARG A 21 -3.85 5.67 20.23
CA ARG A 21 -3.58 4.98 18.96
C ARG A 21 -4.79 4.15 18.59
N VAL A 22 -5.19 4.22 17.33
CA VAL A 22 -6.31 3.43 16.80
C VAL A 22 -5.77 2.08 16.36
N PRO A 23 -6.32 0.96 16.86
CA PRO A 23 -5.87 -0.36 16.44
C PRO A 23 -6.22 -0.61 14.97
N LYS A 24 -5.39 -1.41 14.28
CA LYS A 24 -5.58 -1.71 12.85
C LYS A 24 -6.98 -2.23 12.53
N SER A 25 -7.60 -3.01 13.42
CA SER A 25 -8.94 -3.55 13.26
C SER A 25 -9.99 -2.48 12.97
N GLN A 26 -9.86 -1.30 13.59
CA GLN A 26 -10.74 -0.15 13.36
C GLN A 26 -10.38 0.59 12.08
N ILE A 27 -9.09 0.74 11.78
CA ILE A 27 -8.62 1.40 10.54
C ILE A 27 -9.11 0.64 9.30
N LEU A 28 -9.07 -0.70 9.32
CA LEU A 28 -9.54 -1.55 8.23
C LEU A 28 -11.05 -1.48 7.99
N THR A 29 -11.83 -0.94 8.94
CA THR A 29 -13.27 -0.71 8.73
C THR A 29 -13.56 0.48 7.82
N LEU A 30 -12.56 1.34 7.57
CA LEU A 30 -12.74 2.54 6.76
C LEU A 30 -13.04 2.17 5.31
N PRO A 31 -14.05 2.81 4.69
CA PRO A 31 -14.40 2.53 3.30
C PRO A 31 -13.23 2.79 2.34
N GLU A 32 -12.36 3.75 2.65
CA GLU A 32 -11.17 4.07 1.86
C GLU A 32 -10.15 2.91 1.80
N LEU A 33 -10.06 2.11 2.86
CA LEU A 33 -9.13 0.97 2.93
C LEU A 33 -9.79 -0.37 2.67
N ARG A 34 -11.07 -0.53 3.05
CA ARG A 34 -11.80 -1.79 2.95
C ARG A 34 -11.87 -2.34 1.52
N ALA A 35 -11.91 -1.45 0.52
CA ALA A 35 -11.90 -1.84 -0.89
C ALA A 35 -10.50 -2.17 -1.43
N ASN A 36 -9.44 -1.87 -0.67
CA ASN A 36 -8.06 -2.00 -1.10
C ASN A 36 -7.47 -3.35 -0.63
N PRO A 37 -7.01 -4.23 -1.55
CA PRO A 37 -6.41 -5.51 -1.19
C PRO A 37 -5.15 -5.35 -0.33
N PHE A 38 -4.48 -4.20 -0.39
CA PHE A 38 -3.27 -3.90 0.37
C PHE A 38 -3.52 -3.21 1.71
N GLN A 39 -4.77 -3.14 2.19
CA GLN A 39 -5.14 -2.46 3.44
C GLN A 39 -4.27 -2.83 4.66
N HIS A 40 -3.86 -4.09 4.76
CA HIS A 40 -2.96 -4.55 5.83
C HIS A 40 -1.54 -3.97 5.71
N ARG A 41 -0.99 -3.94 4.49
CA ARG A 41 0.33 -3.35 4.21
C ARG A 41 0.28 -1.83 4.38
N ILE A 42 -0.79 -1.18 3.93
CA ILE A 42 -1.01 0.25 4.15
C ILE A 42 -0.95 0.57 5.65
N CYS A 43 -1.72 -0.11 6.49
CA CYS A 43 -1.66 0.09 7.94
C CYS A 43 -0.24 -0.12 8.49
N ARG A 44 0.49 -1.12 8.00
CA ARG A 44 1.86 -1.38 8.43
C ARG A 44 2.82 -0.25 8.06
N VAL A 45 2.76 0.25 6.83
CA VAL A 45 3.63 1.31 6.30
C VAL A 45 3.38 2.65 7.01
N PHE A 46 2.12 2.96 7.32
CA PHE A 46 1.77 4.19 8.06
C PHE A 46 1.94 4.04 9.58
N SER A 47 1.98 2.82 10.11
CA SER A 47 2.15 2.59 11.54
C SER A 47 3.56 2.91 12.00
N THR A 48 3.68 3.91 12.85
CA THR A 48 4.92 4.22 13.59
C THR A 48 5.08 3.42 14.89
N SER A 49 4.18 2.46 15.14
CA SER A 49 4.14 1.68 16.38
C SER A 49 5.34 0.72 16.47
N GLU A 50 6.21 0.90 17.46
CA GLU A 50 7.31 -0.03 17.75
C GLU A 50 6.82 -1.35 18.38
N ASP A 51 5.65 -1.33 19.02
CA ASP A 51 5.02 -2.50 19.66
C ASP A 51 4.54 -3.60 18.69
N GLY A 52 4.59 -3.35 17.38
CA GLY A 52 4.19 -4.33 16.36
C GLY A 52 2.68 -4.62 16.30
N ASP A 53 1.84 -3.84 16.99
CA ASP A 53 0.37 -3.96 16.95
C ASP A 53 -0.26 -3.31 15.71
N ASP A 54 0.57 -2.66 14.87
CA ASP A 54 0.17 -1.85 13.71
C ASP A 54 -0.89 -0.78 14.06
N SER A 55 -0.79 -0.24 15.27
CA SER A 55 -1.71 0.81 15.74
C SER A 55 -1.30 2.17 15.17
N LEU A 56 -2.27 2.95 14.70
CA LEU A 56 -2.01 4.26 14.09
C LEU A 56 -2.25 5.39 15.11
N SER A 57 -1.26 6.25 15.28
CA SER A 57 -1.44 7.52 16.00
C SER A 57 -2.32 8.50 15.21
N PHE A 58 -2.71 9.61 15.83
CA PHE A 58 -3.43 10.66 15.09
C PHE A 58 -2.60 11.24 13.95
N GLU A 59 -1.28 11.35 14.14
CA GLU A 59 -0.33 11.82 13.12
C GLU A 59 -0.24 10.80 11.97
N ASP A 60 -0.07 9.51 12.28
CA ASP A 60 -0.04 8.43 11.27
C ASP A 60 -1.33 8.42 10.42
N PHE A 61 -2.48 8.63 11.08
CA PHE A 61 -3.77 8.69 10.40
C PHE A 61 -3.92 9.93 9.52
N LEU A 62 -3.36 11.07 9.93
CA LEU A 62 -3.31 12.27 9.12
C LEU A 62 -2.43 12.07 7.89
N ASP A 63 -1.25 11.48 8.05
CA ASP A 63 -0.35 11.16 6.93
C ASP A 63 -1.02 10.21 5.95
N MET A 64 -1.67 9.16 6.45
CA MET A 64 -2.44 8.23 5.62
C MET A 64 -3.51 8.97 4.81
N LEU A 65 -4.37 9.75 5.46
CA LEU A 65 -5.41 10.51 4.76
C LEU A 65 -4.85 11.57 3.81
N SER A 66 -3.67 12.12 4.12
CA SER A 66 -2.96 13.08 3.26
C SER A 66 -2.55 12.40 1.95
N VAL A 67 -1.99 11.18 2.02
CA VAL A 67 -1.58 10.40 0.84
C VAL A 67 -2.78 9.99 -0.01
N PHE A 68 -3.89 9.58 0.62
CA PHE A 68 -5.13 9.25 -0.09
C PHE A 68 -5.89 10.48 -0.62
N SER A 69 -5.52 11.69 -0.19
CA SER A 69 -6.12 12.92 -0.68
C SER A 69 -5.81 13.14 -2.16
N GLU A 70 -6.73 13.80 -2.87
CA GLU A 70 -6.49 14.32 -4.21
C GLU A 70 -5.39 15.38 -4.24
N ALA A 71 -5.12 16.02 -3.09
CA ALA A 71 -4.07 17.02 -2.94
C ALA A 71 -2.64 16.44 -2.89
N ALA A 72 -2.48 15.12 -2.66
CA ALA A 72 -1.16 14.50 -2.66
C ALA A 72 -0.61 14.38 -4.09
N THR A 73 0.65 14.76 -4.27
CA THR A 73 1.36 14.66 -5.54
C THR A 73 1.55 13.19 -5.93
N SER A 74 1.70 12.95 -7.24
CA SER A 74 2.03 11.63 -7.76
C SER A 74 3.28 11.07 -7.09
N ASP A 75 4.32 11.87 -6.89
CA ASP A 75 5.57 11.45 -6.23
C ASP A 75 5.35 10.84 -4.84
N ILE A 76 4.53 11.49 -4.01
CA ILE A 76 4.20 10.98 -2.67
C ILE A 76 3.44 9.66 -2.79
N LYS A 77 2.43 9.60 -3.67
CA LYS A 77 1.64 8.38 -3.88
C LYS A 77 2.52 7.22 -4.37
N SER A 78 3.42 7.48 -5.32
CA SER A 78 4.38 6.48 -5.82
C SER A 78 5.31 5.99 -4.73
N HIS A 79 5.80 6.89 -3.87
CA HIS A 79 6.71 6.54 -2.78
C HIS A 79 6.03 5.64 -1.74
N TYR A 80 4.80 5.97 -1.34
CA TYR A 80 4.04 5.10 -0.44
C TYR A 80 3.60 3.80 -1.10
N ALA A 81 3.21 3.83 -2.38
CA ALA A 81 2.90 2.62 -3.13
C ALA A 81 4.11 1.68 -3.18
N PHE A 82 5.29 2.21 -3.45
CA PHE A 82 6.55 1.46 -3.42
C PHE A 82 6.75 0.76 -2.07
N ARG A 83 6.63 1.49 -0.95
CA ARG A 83 6.73 0.92 0.41
C ARG A 83 5.64 -0.13 0.72
N ILE A 84 4.45 0.02 0.15
CA ILE A 84 3.37 -0.96 0.33
C ILE A 84 3.72 -2.27 -0.37
N PHE A 85 4.40 -2.18 -1.52
CA PHE A 85 4.78 -3.28 -2.39
C PHE A 85 6.08 -3.97 -2.01
N ASP A 86 7.02 -3.22 -1.46
CA ASP A 86 8.24 -3.71 -0.83
C ASP A 86 7.85 -4.42 0.47
N PHE A 87 7.94 -5.76 0.53
CA PHE A 87 7.46 -6.53 1.68
C PHE A 87 8.50 -6.72 2.76
N ASP A 88 9.78 -6.75 2.40
CA ASP A 88 10.91 -6.85 3.32
C ASP A 88 11.50 -5.50 3.73
N ASP A 89 10.94 -4.40 3.21
CA ASP A 89 11.28 -3.02 3.54
C ASP A 89 12.77 -2.72 3.29
N ASP A 90 13.33 -3.33 2.24
CA ASP A 90 14.76 -3.21 1.88
C ASP A 90 15.03 -2.06 0.88
N GLY A 91 13.97 -1.44 0.36
CA GLY A 91 14.04 -0.32 -0.58
C GLY A 91 14.16 -0.72 -2.04
N ILE A 92 14.02 -2.01 -2.38
CA ILE A 92 13.99 -2.55 -3.74
C ILE A 92 12.81 -3.52 -3.89
N LEU A 93 12.22 -3.60 -5.09
CA LEU A 93 11.21 -4.62 -5.37
C LEU A 93 11.90 -5.79 -6.06
N ASP A 94 12.10 -6.86 -5.30
CA ASP A 94 12.62 -8.11 -5.84
C ASP A 94 11.52 -8.94 -6.51
N ARG A 95 11.92 -10.04 -7.17
CA ARG A 95 10.97 -10.96 -7.81
C ARG A 95 9.93 -11.51 -6.85
N LYS A 96 10.29 -11.79 -5.59
CA LYS A 96 9.35 -12.34 -4.59
C LYS A 96 8.31 -11.31 -4.20
N ASP A 97 8.67 -10.05 -4.13
CA ASP A 97 7.74 -8.98 -3.78
C ASP A 97 6.78 -8.68 -4.92
N LEU A 98 7.27 -8.70 -6.16
CA LEU A 98 6.42 -8.67 -7.35
C LEU A 98 5.48 -9.89 -7.39
N GLU A 99 5.96 -11.09 -7.04
CA GLU A 99 5.16 -12.31 -6.96
C GLU A 99 4.01 -12.16 -5.95
N LYS A 100 4.31 -11.70 -4.73
CA LYS A 100 3.30 -11.44 -3.70
C LYS A 100 2.31 -10.37 -4.12
N LEU A 101 2.79 -9.30 -4.76
CA LEU A 101 1.97 -8.21 -5.27
C LEU A 101 0.98 -8.71 -6.30
N VAL A 102 1.45 -9.44 -7.31
CA VAL A 102 0.60 -10.03 -8.36
C VAL A 102 -0.41 -10.98 -7.74
N ASN A 103 0.01 -11.83 -6.81
CA ASN A 103 -0.89 -12.74 -6.09
C ASN A 103 -1.96 -11.98 -5.26
N CYS A 104 -1.62 -10.82 -4.70
CA CYS A 104 -2.57 -9.94 -4.01
C CYS A 104 -3.56 -9.27 -4.97
N LEU A 105 -3.14 -8.90 -6.19
CA LEU A 105 -3.98 -8.27 -7.21
C LEU A 105 -4.93 -9.25 -7.90
N THR A 106 -4.45 -10.46 -8.23
CA THR A 106 -5.27 -11.50 -8.88
C THR A 106 -6.25 -12.19 -7.93
N GLY A 107 -6.14 -11.91 -6.63
CA GLY A 107 -7.06 -12.37 -5.61
C GLY A 107 -6.88 -13.85 -5.22
N GLN A 108 -7.40 -14.21 -4.04
CA GLN A 108 -7.37 -15.57 -3.50
C GLN A 108 -8.43 -16.51 -4.09
N GLY A 109 -8.95 -16.21 -5.29
CA GLY A 109 -9.86 -17.12 -5.99
C GLY A 109 -9.07 -18.24 -6.66
N GLU A 110 -9.36 -19.51 -6.36
CA GLU A 110 -8.69 -20.65 -7.01
C GLU A 110 -8.82 -20.63 -8.54
N GLU A 111 -9.80 -19.91 -9.09
CA GLU A 111 -10.04 -19.77 -10.53
C GLU A 111 -9.26 -18.62 -11.20
N SER A 112 -8.63 -17.74 -10.42
CA SER A 112 -7.85 -16.58 -10.93
C SER A 112 -6.38 -16.62 -10.49
N ARG A 113 -5.94 -17.73 -9.88
CA ARG A 113 -4.53 -17.98 -9.63
C ARG A 113 -3.83 -18.19 -10.95
N LEU A 114 -3.00 -17.23 -11.32
CA LEU A 114 -2.06 -17.37 -12.43
C LEU A 114 -1.23 -18.63 -12.21
N SER A 115 -1.00 -19.37 -13.28
CA SER A 115 -0.04 -20.47 -13.23
C SER A 115 1.35 -19.91 -12.91
N ASN A 116 2.22 -20.70 -12.27
CA ASN A 116 3.61 -20.27 -12.01
C ASN A 116 4.28 -19.72 -13.27
N ALA A 117 4.00 -20.30 -14.44
CA ALA A 117 4.50 -19.81 -15.72
C ALA A 117 3.96 -18.42 -16.11
N GLU A 118 2.67 -18.14 -15.89
CA GLU A 118 2.09 -16.83 -16.20
C GLU A 118 2.59 -15.74 -15.23
N MET A 119 2.77 -16.12 -13.97
CA MET A 119 3.35 -15.26 -12.94
C MET A 119 4.81 -14.92 -13.26
N GLU A 120 5.63 -15.91 -13.61
CA GLU A 120 7.02 -15.69 -14.03
C GLU A 120 7.09 -14.78 -15.27
N GLN A 121 6.22 -15.02 -16.27
CA GLN A 121 6.15 -14.18 -17.47
C GLN A 121 5.70 -12.75 -17.18
N LEU A 122 4.76 -12.54 -16.25
CA LEU A 122 4.36 -11.20 -15.82
C LEU A 122 5.49 -10.48 -15.09
N ILE A 123 6.16 -11.15 -14.16
CA ILE A 123 7.31 -10.58 -13.45
C ILE A 123 8.43 -10.24 -14.43
N GLU A 124 8.73 -11.14 -15.38
CA GLU A 124 9.74 -10.93 -16.40
C GLU A 124 9.40 -9.77 -17.33
N ASN A 125 8.14 -9.64 -17.76
CA ASN A 125 7.68 -8.49 -18.55
C ASN A 125 7.76 -7.18 -17.74
N ILE A 126 7.34 -7.19 -16.48
CA ILE A 126 7.43 -6.01 -15.61
C ILE A 126 8.90 -5.61 -15.45
N LEU A 127 9.80 -6.55 -15.16
CA LEU A 127 11.22 -6.27 -15.06
C LEU A 127 11.78 -5.77 -16.40
N GLU A 128 11.46 -6.39 -17.52
CA GLU A 128 11.96 -5.94 -18.83
C GLU A 128 11.53 -4.49 -19.17
N GLU A 129 10.34 -4.07 -18.73
CA GLU A 129 9.84 -2.70 -18.91
C GLU A 129 10.35 -1.71 -17.85
N SER A 130 10.67 -2.19 -16.65
CA SER A 130 10.92 -1.37 -15.45
C SER A 130 12.40 -1.28 -15.06
N ASP A 131 13.11 -2.40 -15.14
CA ASP A 131 14.50 -2.59 -14.73
C ASP A 131 15.42 -2.03 -15.82
N ILE A 132 15.82 -0.77 -15.64
CA ILE A 132 16.62 -0.01 -16.61
C ILE A 132 18.08 -0.45 -16.51
N ASP A 133 18.57 -0.70 -15.30
CA ASP A 133 19.96 -1.06 -15.06
C ASP A 133 20.25 -2.58 -15.12
N LYS A 134 19.20 -3.40 -15.24
CA LYS A 134 19.23 -4.85 -15.40
C LYS A 134 19.84 -5.58 -14.20
N ASP A 135 19.60 -5.07 -12.99
CA ASP A 135 20.03 -5.72 -11.75
C ASP A 135 19.05 -6.81 -11.29
N GLY A 136 17.89 -6.92 -11.95
CA GLY A 136 16.84 -7.89 -11.65
C GLY A 136 15.90 -7.46 -10.53
N THR A 137 15.98 -6.20 -10.10
CA THR A 137 15.16 -5.58 -9.06
C THR A 137 14.61 -4.24 -9.57
N ILE A 138 13.63 -3.67 -8.87
CA ILE A 138 13.09 -2.36 -9.24
C ILE A 138 13.29 -1.42 -8.07
N ASN A 139 14.12 -0.40 -8.26
CA ASN A 139 14.29 0.64 -7.25
C ASN A 139 13.18 1.71 -7.34
N LEU A 140 13.10 2.58 -6.33
CA LEU A 140 12.07 3.64 -6.28
C LEU A 140 12.03 4.52 -7.55
N SER A 141 13.18 4.83 -8.14
CA SER A 141 13.25 5.72 -9.31
C SER A 141 12.67 5.04 -10.55
N GLU A 142 12.99 3.75 -10.73
CA GLU A 142 12.44 2.92 -11.79
C GLU A 142 10.94 2.69 -11.61
N PHE A 143 10.50 2.41 -10.39
CA PHE A 143 9.09 2.25 -10.08
C PHE A 143 8.28 3.52 -10.39
N GLN A 144 8.80 4.70 -10.02
CA GLN A 144 8.18 5.98 -10.40
C GLN A 144 8.07 6.16 -11.91
N HIS A 145 9.09 5.72 -12.67
CA HIS A 145 9.08 5.75 -14.12
C HIS A 145 7.95 4.89 -14.71
N VAL A 146 7.76 3.70 -14.15
CA VAL A 146 6.78 2.70 -14.59
C VAL A 146 5.36 3.12 -14.28
N ILE A 147 5.09 3.56 -13.05
CA ILE A 147 3.76 4.07 -12.65
C ILE A 147 3.36 5.28 -13.49
N SER A 148 4.32 6.13 -13.86
CA SER A 148 4.07 7.27 -14.75
C SER A 148 3.79 6.87 -16.20
N ARG A 149 4.26 5.69 -16.65
CA ARG A 149 4.08 5.21 -18.03
C ARG A 149 2.92 4.23 -18.22
N SER A 150 2.55 3.51 -17.16
CA SER A 150 1.51 2.49 -17.18
C SER A 150 0.27 2.98 -16.41
N PRO A 151 -0.65 3.70 -17.06
CA PRO A 151 -1.88 4.17 -16.42
C PRO A 151 -2.77 3.03 -15.91
N ASP A 152 -2.59 1.80 -16.40
CA ASP A 152 -3.26 0.61 -15.87
C ASP A 152 -2.86 0.30 -14.41
N PHE A 153 -1.63 0.61 -14.00
CA PHE A 153 -1.20 0.47 -12.61
C PHE A 153 -1.87 1.53 -11.70
N ALA A 154 -2.03 2.76 -12.22
CA ALA A 154 -2.76 3.82 -11.55
C ALA A 154 -4.28 3.55 -11.46
N ARG A 155 -4.84 2.78 -12.41
CA ARG A 155 -6.27 2.41 -12.43
C ARG A 155 -6.67 1.39 -11.36
N TYR A 156 -5.75 0.60 -10.81
CA TYR A 156 -6.07 -0.35 -9.73
C TYR A 156 -5.95 0.24 -8.31
N GLY A 157 -5.27 1.38 -8.13
CA GLY A 157 -5.28 2.17 -6.89
C GLY A 157 -6.37 3.25 -6.83
N GLY A 158 -7.00 3.54 -7.97
CA GLY A 158 -8.13 4.47 -8.08
C GLY A 158 -9.44 3.71 -8.07
N VAL A 159 -10.26 3.96 -7.05
CA VAL A 159 -11.67 3.56 -6.95
C VAL A 159 -12.34 3.74 -8.32
N GLN A 160 -12.74 2.62 -8.94
CA GLN A 160 -13.64 2.65 -10.08
C GLN A 160 -14.97 3.24 -9.62
N GLN A 161 -15.43 4.22 -10.41
CA GLN A 161 -16.68 4.97 -10.29
C GLN A 161 -17.89 4.11 -9.92
#